data_AF-A0A846G172-F1
#
_entry.id   AF-A0A846G172-F1
#
_cell.length_a   1.000
_cell.length_b   1.000
_cell.length_c   1.000
_cell.angle_alpha   90.00
_cell.angle_beta   90.00
_cell.angle_gamma   90.00
#
_symmetry.space_group_name_H-M   'P 1'
#
loop_
_entity.id
_entity.type
_entity.pdbx_description
1 polymer ?
#
loop_
_entity_poly.entity_id
_entity_poly.type
_entity_poly.pdbx_seq_one_letter_code
_entity_poly.pdbx_strand_id
1 'polypeptide(L)'
;MTISSLLQALHLLIIGLIPLILLFKEWHSQISPSNWFKLTFAMLLIYGAIDEVFKIHLQLKNWIPWLGERGWLQIYIVLFIMPLILFYSDLQFLWRSYRRETFLALLGMLIFAIGGFGAEIFKDIAQPLLSLLFTQDFLMSFIEKIRIAFEEFFELIGENLIAYGFLLFLGKRLDKNQQMISQEVANTQP
;
A
#
# COMPACT_ATOMS: atom_id res chain seq x y z
N MET A 1 -12.10 17.02 -0.49
CA MET A 1 -11.26 16.31 -1.46
C MET A 1 -10.19 17.27 -1.94
N THR A 2 -8.93 16.95 -1.65
CA THR A 2 -7.80 17.56 -2.35
C THR A 2 -7.65 16.84 -3.70
N ILE A 3 -7.05 17.48 -4.69
CA ILE A 3 -6.75 16.82 -5.99
C ILE A 3 -5.85 15.58 -5.76
N SER A 4 -5.06 15.61 -4.68
CA SER A 4 -4.19 14.54 -4.23
C SER A 4 -4.95 13.25 -3.88
N SER A 5 -6.07 13.34 -3.15
CA SER A 5 -6.81 12.13 -2.69
C SER A 5 -7.37 11.29 -3.83
N LEU A 6 -7.86 11.93 -4.89
CA LEU A 6 -8.38 11.19 -6.05
C LEU A 6 -7.26 10.48 -6.83
N LEU A 7 -6.12 11.16 -6.98
CA LEU A 7 -4.95 10.59 -7.65
C LEU A 7 -4.40 9.40 -6.87
N GLN A 8 -4.32 9.54 -5.55
CA GLN A 8 -3.88 8.49 -4.63
C GLN A 8 -4.81 7.27 -4.68
N ALA A 9 -6.13 7.49 -4.60
CA ALA A 9 -7.10 6.42 -4.75
C ALA A 9 -6.98 5.70 -6.10
N LEU A 10 -6.73 6.42 -7.20
CA LEU A 10 -6.53 5.85 -8.52
C LEU A 10 -5.25 5.00 -8.58
N HIS A 11 -4.15 5.45 -7.95
CA HIS A 11 -2.94 4.65 -7.83
C HIS A 11 -3.19 3.37 -7.04
N LEU A 12 -3.78 3.45 -5.85
CA LEU A 12 -4.11 2.27 -5.04
C LEU A 12 -4.99 1.28 -5.80
N LEU A 13 -5.98 1.77 -6.55
CA LEU A 13 -6.82 0.95 -7.40
C LEU A 13 -6.01 0.24 -8.50
N ILE A 14 -5.15 0.97 -9.22
CA ILE A 14 -4.30 0.39 -10.28
C ILE A 14 -3.38 -0.69 -9.70
N ILE A 15 -2.74 -0.42 -8.56
CA ILE A 15 -1.87 -1.38 -7.88
C ILE A 15 -2.68 -2.61 -7.46
N GLY A 16 -3.89 -2.41 -6.93
CA GLY A 16 -4.79 -3.49 -6.50
C GLY A 16 -5.33 -4.36 -7.64
N LEU A 17 -5.46 -3.81 -8.85
CA LEU A 17 -5.88 -4.57 -10.03
C LEU A 17 -4.81 -5.55 -10.51
N ILE A 18 -3.52 -5.27 -10.31
CA ILE A 18 -2.42 -6.17 -10.72
C ILE A 18 -2.52 -7.56 -10.06
N PRO A 19 -2.54 -7.71 -8.73
CA PRO A 19 -2.66 -9.01 -8.09
C PRO A 19 -4.02 -9.66 -8.37
N LEU A 20 -5.08 -8.87 -8.60
CA LEU A 20 -6.39 -9.38 -8.99
C LEU A 20 -6.37 -10.02 -10.39
N ILE A 21 -5.75 -9.37 -11.38
CA ILE A 21 -5.56 -9.91 -12.73
C ILE A 21 -4.74 -11.20 -12.67
N LEU A 22 -3.65 -11.20 -11.88
CA LEU A 22 -2.83 -12.39 -11.68
C LEU A 22 -3.61 -13.52 -11.00
N LEU A 23 -4.48 -13.21 -10.04
CA LEU A 23 -5.34 -14.19 -9.39
C LEU A 23 -6.26 -14.88 -10.42
N PHE A 24 -6.91 -14.13 -11.30
CA PHE A 24 -7.79 -14.71 -12.32
C PHE A 24 -7.02 -15.52 -13.38
N LYS A 25 -5.88 -15.01 -13.84
CA LYS A 25 -5.06 -15.66 -14.87
C LYS A 25 -4.41 -16.95 -14.36
N GLU A 26 -4.02 -16.97 -13.09
CA GLU A 26 -3.24 -18.05 -12.46
C GLU A 26 -4.06 -18.86 -11.45
N TRP A 27 -5.39 -18.73 -11.45
CA TRP A 27 -6.28 -19.31 -10.43
C TRP A 27 -6.05 -20.82 -10.21
N HIS A 28 -5.86 -21.56 -11.30
CA HIS A 28 -5.63 -23.01 -11.26
C HIS A 28 -4.15 -23.39 -11.18
N SER A 29 -3.24 -22.43 -11.26
CA SER A 29 -1.81 -22.70 -11.15
C SER A 29 -1.43 -22.80 -9.66
N GLN A 30 -0.63 -23.80 -9.30
CA GLN A 30 -0.05 -23.91 -7.95
C GLN A 30 1.22 -23.04 -7.80
N ILE A 31 1.41 -22.07 -8.69
CA ILE A 31 2.64 -21.28 -8.74
C ILE A 31 2.53 -20.12 -7.75
N SER A 32 3.47 -20.04 -6.81
CA SER A 32 3.58 -18.92 -5.86
C SER A 32 3.67 -17.56 -6.58
N PRO A 33 3.16 -16.46 -5.98
CA PRO A 33 2.53 -16.41 -4.65
C PRO A 33 1.12 -17.02 -4.62
N SER A 34 0.69 -17.43 -3.43
CA SER A 34 -0.60 -18.10 -3.20
C SER A 34 -1.79 -17.25 -3.65
N ASN A 35 -2.89 -17.90 -4.03
CA ASN A 35 -4.13 -17.21 -4.43
C ASN A 35 -4.70 -16.35 -3.29
N TRP A 36 -4.56 -16.81 -2.05
CA TRP A 36 -4.96 -16.04 -0.87
C TRP A 36 -4.11 -14.78 -0.70
N PHE A 37 -2.79 -14.87 -0.88
CA PHE A 37 -1.93 -13.68 -0.87
C PHE A 37 -2.37 -12.65 -1.91
N LYS A 38 -2.56 -13.09 -3.17
CA LYS A 38 -3.00 -12.23 -4.28
C LYS A 38 -4.35 -11.58 -3.96
N LEU A 39 -5.32 -12.36 -3.49
CA LEU A 39 -6.65 -11.88 -3.13
C LEU A 39 -6.61 -10.87 -1.98
N THR A 40 -5.90 -11.18 -0.90
CA THR A 40 -5.82 -10.29 0.27
C THR A 40 -5.18 -8.96 -0.09
N PHE A 41 -4.06 -8.95 -0.82
CA PHE A 41 -3.43 -7.69 -1.25
C PHE A 41 -4.32 -6.91 -2.22
N ALA A 42 -5.00 -7.58 -3.16
CA ALA A 42 -5.96 -6.92 -4.05
C ALA A 42 -7.08 -6.25 -3.26
N MET A 43 -7.70 -6.97 -2.32
CA MET A 43 -8.80 -6.46 -1.51
C MET A 43 -8.36 -5.31 -0.60
N LEU A 44 -7.19 -5.39 0.02
CA LEU A 44 -6.66 -4.32 0.87
C LEU A 44 -6.36 -3.04 0.09
N LEU A 45 -5.78 -3.15 -1.10
CA LEU A 45 -5.48 -2.00 -1.95
C LEU A 45 -6.74 -1.36 -2.52
N ILE A 46 -7.71 -2.17 -2.97
CA ILE A 46 -9.02 -1.68 -3.43
C ILE A 46 -9.78 -1.03 -2.26
N TYR A 47 -9.77 -1.65 -1.09
CA TYR A 47 -10.34 -1.05 0.12
C TYR A 47 -9.66 0.28 0.45
N GLY A 48 -8.32 0.35 0.39
CA GLY A 48 -7.56 1.58 0.58
C GLY A 48 -7.96 2.67 -0.41
N ALA A 49 -8.16 2.33 -1.68
CA ALA A 49 -8.65 3.28 -2.69
C ALA A 49 -10.05 3.82 -2.36
N ILE A 50 -10.97 2.93 -1.94
CA ILE A 50 -12.33 3.33 -1.52
C ILE A 50 -12.26 4.21 -0.29
N ASP A 51 -11.49 3.80 0.72
CA ASP A 51 -11.30 4.56 1.93
C ASP A 51 -10.69 5.93 1.66
N GLU A 52 -9.75 6.05 0.72
CA GLU A 52 -9.14 7.32 0.38
C GLU A 52 -10.14 8.30 -0.26
N VAL A 53 -11.05 7.79 -1.10
CA VAL A 53 -12.15 8.58 -1.70
C VAL A 53 -13.15 9.03 -0.65
N PHE A 54 -13.63 8.11 0.19
CA PHE A 54 -14.75 8.37 1.10
C PHE A 54 -14.31 8.81 2.50
N LYS A 55 -13.00 8.74 2.78
CA LYS A 55 -12.38 8.96 4.09
C LYS A 55 -13.11 8.19 5.19
N ILE A 56 -13.33 6.89 4.96
CA ILE A 56 -14.13 6.02 5.84
C ILE A 56 -13.50 5.97 7.24
N HIS A 57 -12.18 5.89 7.32
CA HIS A 57 -11.45 5.89 8.59
C HIS A 57 -11.70 7.12 9.46
N LEU A 58 -11.93 8.30 8.87
CA LEU A 58 -12.28 9.52 9.62
C LEU A 58 -13.70 9.47 10.19
N GLN A 59 -14.60 8.70 9.55
CA GLN A 59 -15.98 8.52 9.99
C GLN A 59 -16.11 7.39 11.03
N LEU A 60 -15.07 6.57 11.21
CA LEU A 60 -15.11 5.39 12.06
C LEU A 60 -15.50 5.69 13.51
N LYS A 61 -15.08 6.85 14.04
CA LYS A 61 -15.44 7.29 15.40
C LYS A 61 -16.95 7.44 15.61
N ASN A 62 -17.68 7.77 14.55
CA ASN A 62 -19.14 7.93 14.61
C ASN A 62 -19.85 6.58 14.66
N TRP A 63 -19.26 5.53 14.08
CA TRP A 63 -19.82 4.19 14.05
C TRP A 63 -19.38 3.36 15.25
N ILE A 64 -18.15 3.59 15.73
CA ILE A 64 -17.55 2.85 16.83
C ILE A 64 -16.90 3.84 17.83
N PRO A 65 -17.69 4.45 18.73
CA PRO A 65 -17.21 5.51 19.60
C PRO A 65 -16.08 5.10 20.56
N TRP A 66 -16.01 3.83 20.98
CA TRP A 66 -15.00 3.34 21.91
C TRP A 66 -13.58 3.31 21.32
N LEU A 67 -13.44 3.37 20.01
CA LEU A 67 -12.14 3.46 19.32
C LEU A 67 -11.48 4.85 19.50
N GLY A 68 -12.26 5.84 19.92
CA GLY A 68 -11.80 7.23 20.05
C GLY A 68 -11.49 7.87 18.69
N GLU A 69 -10.95 9.09 18.72
CA GLU A 69 -10.70 9.88 17.49
C GLU A 69 -9.60 9.29 16.59
N ARG A 70 -8.76 8.40 17.13
CA ARG A 70 -7.59 7.84 16.45
C ARG A 70 -7.56 6.32 16.42
N GLY A 71 -8.65 5.65 16.78
CA GLY A 71 -8.68 4.19 16.75
C GLY A 71 -8.47 3.60 15.35
N TRP A 72 -8.73 4.39 14.30
CA TRP A 72 -8.39 4.02 12.94
C TRP A 72 -6.89 3.75 12.76
N LEU A 73 -5.99 4.52 13.40
CA LEU A 73 -4.54 4.34 13.26
C LEU A 73 -4.11 2.94 13.73
N GLN A 74 -4.69 2.46 14.84
CA GLN A 74 -4.43 1.12 15.35
C GLN A 74 -4.89 0.03 14.38
N ILE A 75 -6.08 0.19 13.79
CA ILE A 75 -6.61 -0.74 12.79
C ILE A 75 -5.68 -0.78 11.57
N TYR A 76 -5.22 0.37 11.10
CA TYR A 76 -4.36 0.44 9.92
C TYR A 76 -2.98 -0.17 10.16
N ILE A 77 -2.39 0.03 11.35
CA ILE A 77 -1.14 -0.66 11.72
C ILE A 77 -1.34 -2.18 11.68
N VAL A 78 -2.46 -2.69 12.21
CA VAL A 78 -2.78 -4.12 12.17
C VAL A 78 -2.96 -4.58 10.73
N LEU A 79 -3.74 -3.86 9.91
CA LEU A 79 -3.97 -4.19 8.50
C LEU A 79 -2.69 -4.16 7.68
N PHE A 80 -1.71 -3.33 8.06
CA PHE A 80 -0.43 -3.22 7.37
C PHE A 80 0.54 -4.34 7.76
N ILE A 81 0.63 -4.69 9.04
CA ILE A 81 1.58 -5.68 9.57
C ILE A 81 1.06 -7.11 9.39
N MET A 82 -0.23 -7.34 9.59
CA MET A 82 -0.80 -8.69 9.65
C MET A 82 -0.65 -9.49 8.36
N PRO A 83 -0.83 -8.91 7.15
CA PRO A 83 -0.54 -9.61 5.90
C PRO A 83 0.93 -10.00 5.76
N LEU A 84 1.86 -9.17 6.25
CA LEU A 84 3.29 -9.49 6.21
C LEU A 84 3.63 -10.72 7.06
N ILE A 85 2.93 -10.88 8.19
CA ILE A 85 3.09 -12.03 9.09
C ILE A 85 2.40 -13.28 8.51
N LEU A 86 1.11 -13.17 8.16
CA LEU A 86 0.33 -14.30 7.67
C LEU A 86 0.91 -14.92 6.40
N PHE A 87 1.41 -14.08 5.50
CA PHE A 87 1.95 -14.51 4.21
C PHE A 87 3.47 -14.43 4.17
N TYR A 88 4.14 -14.62 5.31
CA TYR A 88 5.59 -14.61 5.39
C TYR A 88 6.25 -15.59 4.42
N SER A 89 5.66 -16.78 4.20
CA SER A 89 6.16 -17.77 3.24
C SER A 89 6.11 -17.27 1.79
N ASP A 90 5.03 -16.61 1.40
CA ASP A 90 4.88 -16.01 0.05
C ASP A 90 5.86 -14.84 -0.11
N LEU A 91 6.02 -13.99 0.91
CA LEU A 91 7.01 -12.92 0.93
C LEU A 91 8.44 -13.45 0.83
N GLN A 92 8.76 -14.54 1.53
CA GLN A 92 10.06 -15.18 1.46
C GLN A 92 10.33 -15.73 0.05
N PHE A 93 9.32 -16.33 -0.60
CA PHE A 93 9.41 -16.76 -1.99
C PHE A 93 9.65 -15.59 -2.94
N LEU A 94 8.86 -14.52 -2.80
CA LEU A 94 8.98 -13.31 -3.60
C LEU A 94 10.37 -12.69 -3.43
N TRP A 95 10.86 -12.59 -2.19
CA TRP A 95 12.19 -12.06 -1.90
C TRP A 95 13.32 -12.88 -2.54
N ARG A 96 13.20 -14.21 -2.55
CA ARG A 96 14.21 -15.09 -3.18
C ARG A 96 14.16 -15.04 -4.71
N SER A 97 12.96 -15.00 -5.28
CA SER A 97 12.76 -15.14 -6.74
C SER A 97 12.73 -13.80 -7.50
N TYR A 98 12.33 -12.73 -6.82
CA TYR A 98 12.04 -11.40 -7.36
C TYR A 98 12.56 -10.30 -6.41
N ARG A 99 13.81 -10.47 -5.93
CA ARG A 99 14.41 -9.64 -4.87
C ARG A 99 14.31 -8.14 -5.11
N ARG A 100 14.60 -7.68 -6.33
CA ARG A 100 14.59 -6.26 -6.69
C ARG A 100 13.16 -5.70 -6.62
N GLU A 101 12.21 -6.46 -7.16
CA GLU A 101 10.80 -6.09 -7.24
C GLU A 101 10.19 -6.01 -5.84
N THR A 102 10.42 -7.06 -5.03
CA THR A 102 9.96 -7.12 -3.64
C THR A 102 10.60 -6.02 -2.80
N PHE A 103 11.89 -5.74 -2.98
CA PHE A 103 12.56 -4.64 -2.28
C PHE A 103 11.94 -3.28 -2.59
N LEU A 104 11.67 -2.98 -3.86
CA LEU A 104 11.04 -1.71 -4.25
C LEU A 104 9.64 -1.57 -3.66
N ALA A 105 8.84 -2.65 -3.69
CA ALA A 105 7.51 -2.65 -3.09
C ALA A 105 7.56 -2.46 -1.56
N LEU A 106 8.44 -3.18 -0.85
CA LEU A 106 8.59 -3.04 0.60
C LEU A 106 9.15 -1.67 1.01
N LEU A 107 10.07 -1.12 0.24
CA LEU A 107 10.58 0.24 0.46
C LEU A 107 9.47 1.28 0.26
N GLY A 108 8.67 1.13 -0.80
CA GLY A 108 7.50 1.98 -1.05
C GLY A 108 6.47 1.88 0.08
N MET A 109 6.17 0.67 0.54
CA MET A 109 5.33 0.43 1.72
C MET A 109 5.86 1.14 2.97
N LEU A 110 7.17 1.05 3.24
CA LEU A 110 7.79 1.72 4.38
C LEU A 110 7.68 3.24 4.27
N ILE A 111 7.97 3.82 3.10
CA ILE A 111 7.88 5.27 2.87
C ILE A 111 6.44 5.74 3.03
N PHE A 112 5.47 5.01 2.46
CA PHE A 112 4.04 5.27 2.61
C PHE A 112 3.64 5.29 4.09
N ALA A 113 4.02 4.25 4.85
CA ALA A 113 3.69 4.15 6.27
C ALA A 113 4.34 5.27 7.11
N ILE A 114 5.58 5.66 6.81
CA ILE A 114 6.24 6.79 7.48
C ILE A 114 5.55 8.11 7.12
N GLY A 115 5.12 8.29 5.87
CA GLY A 115 4.35 9.44 5.42
C GLY A 115 3.03 9.59 6.19
N GLY A 116 2.16 8.58 6.09
CA GLY A 116 0.83 8.59 6.72
C GLY A 116 0.89 8.58 8.25
N PHE A 117 1.44 7.53 8.84
CA PHE A 117 1.44 7.38 10.30
C PHE A 117 2.45 8.32 10.97
N GLY A 118 3.63 8.50 10.37
CA GLY A 118 4.68 9.31 10.96
C GLY A 118 4.32 10.79 11.04
N ALA A 119 3.62 11.34 10.04
CA ALA A 119 3.16 12.72 10.08
C ALA A 119 2.13 12.96 11.21
N GLU A 120 1.22 12.01 11.42
CA GLU A 120 0.22 12.10 12.49
C GLU A 120 0.85 11.91 13.89
N ILE A 121 1.78 10.96 14.05
CA ILE A 121 2.54 10.79 15.31
C ILE A 121 3.40 12.01 15.60
N PHE A 122 4.05 12.59 14.59
CA PHE A 122 4.88 13.78 14.75
C PHE A 122 4.05 14.98 15.24
N LYS A 123 2.82 15.13 14.73
CA LYS A 123 1.88 16.15 15.20
C LYS A 123 1.66 16.06 16.71
N ASP A 124 1.47 14.86 17.24
CA ASP A 124 1.25 14.65 18.68
C ASP A 124 2.43 15.05 19.54
N ILE A 125 3.62 14.74 19.07
CA ILE A 125 4.86 15.04 19.80
C ILE A 125 5.16 16.53 19.71
N ALA A 126 4.92 17.16 18.56
CA ALA A 126 5.26 18.55 18.29
C ALA A 126 4.20 19.54 18.80
N GLN A 127 2.92 19.15 18.88
CA GLN A 127 1.81 20.04 19.24
C GLN A 127 2.02 20.77 20.58
N PRO A 128 2.47 20.12 21.68
CA PRO A 128 2.67 20.81 22.96
C PRO A 128 3.79 21.87 22.91
N LEU A 129 4.81 21.63 22.07
CA LEU A 129 5.91 22.56 21.89
C LEU A 129 5.48 23.73 20.98
N LEU A 130 4.75 23.44 19.92
CA LEU A 130 4.23 24.42 18.98
C LEU A 130 3.23 25.37 19.62
N SER A 131 2.34 24.87 20.48
CA SER A 131 1.38 25.71 21.21
C SER A 131 2.04 26.65 22.22
N LEU A 132 3.25 26.33 22.67
CA LEU A 132 4.03 27.16 23.58
C LEU A 132 4.83 28.25 22.83
N LEU A 133 5.26 27.96 21.60
CA LEU A 133 6.06 28.86 20.76
C LEU A 133 5.21 29.80 19.89
N PHE A 134 4.01 29.37 19.48
CA PHE A 134 3.16 30.11 18.56
C PHE A 134 1.76 30.34 19.15
N THR A 135 1.45 31.60 19.43
CA THR A 135 0.13 32.05 19.90
C THR A 135 -0.80 32.50 18.77
N GLN A 136 -0.29 32.57 17.53
CA GLN A 136 -1.06 33.03 16.38
C GLN A 136 -1.65 31.85 15.59
N ASP A 137 -2.98 31.82 15.47
CA ASP A 137 -3.74 30.79 14.76
C ASP A 137 -3.30 30.59 13.30
N PHE A 138 -2.85 31.67 12.64
CA PHE A 138 -2.37 31.61 11.25
C PHE A 138 -1.13 30.71 11.09
N LEU A 139 -0.15 30.80 11.99
CA LEU A 139 1.07 30.00 11.93
C LEU A 139 0.77 28.52 12.18
N MET A 140 -0.12 28.23 13.13
CA MET A 140 -0.58 26.86 13.39
C MET A 140 -1.31 26.26 12.18
N SER A 141 -2.18 27.04 11.53
CA SER A 141 -2.86 26.62 10.30
C SER A 141 -1.88 26.36 9.15
N PHE A 142 -0.84 27.19 9.01
CA PHE A 142 0.18 27.02 7.98
C PHE A 142 1.03 25.77 8.19
N ILE A 143 1.46 25.51 9.44
CA ILE A 143 2.22 24.31 9.80
C ILE A 143 1.40 23.04 9.51
N GLU A 144 0.11 23.03 9.83
CA GLU A 144 -0.76 21.88 9.53
C GLU A 144 -0.87 21.63 8.03
N LYS A 145 -0.97 22.68 7.20
CA LYS A 145 -0.99 22.54 5.73
C LYS A 145 0.32 21.96 5.20
N ILE A 146 1.46 22.39 5.74
CA ILE A 146 2.77 21.83 5.39
C ILE A 146 2.83 20.34 5.77
N ARG A 147 2.40 20.00 7.00
CA ARG A 147 2.36 18.62 7.48
C ARG A 147 1.55 17.72 6.54
N ILE A 148 0.33 18.14 6.18
CA ILE A 148 -0.54 17.41 5.25
C ILE A 148 0.13 17.27 3.88
N ALA A 149 0.77 18.33 3.37
CA ALA A 149 1.48 18.25 2.09
C ALA A 149 2.65 17.24 2.11
N PHE A 150 3.39 17.15 3.22
CA PHE A 150 4.43 16.13 3.39
C PHE A 150 3.84 14.72 3.48
N GLU A 151 2.76 14.54 4.24
CA GLU A 151 2.02 13.28 4.34
C GLU A 151 1.63 12.78 2.94
N GLU A 152 0.86 13.57 2.20
CA GLU A 152 0.40 13.24 0.84
C GLU A 152 1.58 12.98 -0.12
N PHE A 153 2.67 13.76 -0.02
CA PHE A 153 3.85 13.58 -0.86
C PHE A 153 4.58 12.25 -0.60
N PHE A 154 4.80 11.90 0.66
CA PHE A 154 5.45 10.64 1.02
C PHE A 154 4.58 9.44 0.68
N GLU A 155 3.27 9.52 0.91
CA GLU A 155 2.33 8.48 0.50
C GLU A 155 2.37 8.25 -1.01
N LEU A 156 2.32 9.32 -1.80
CA LEU A 156 2.37 9.22 -3.26
C LEU A 156 3.70 8.66 -3.77
N ILE A 157 4.84 9.02 -3.16
CA ILE A 157 6.14 8.41 -3.49
C ILE A 157 6.11 6.91 -3.16
N GLY A 158 5.61 6.56 -1.99
CA GLY A 158 5.49 5.17 -1.55
C GLY A 158 4.66 4.34 -2.52
N GLU A 159 3.49 4.83 -2.91
CA GLU A 159 2.61 4.20 -3.89
C GLU A 159 3.26 4.03 -5.26
N ASN A 160 3.97 5.06 -5.75
CA ASN A 160 4.70 4.96 -7.02
C ASN A 160 5.78 3.86 -6.99
N LEU A 161 6.50 3.73 -5.88
CA LEU A 161 7.50 2.67 -5.71
C LEU A 161 6.84 1.28 -5.63
N ILE A 162 5.70 1.17 -4.94
CA ILE A 162 4.90 -0.06 -4.91
C ILE A 162 4.44 -0.43 -6.32
N ALA A 163 3.82 0.50 -7.03
CA ALA A 163 3.36 0.31 -8.41
C ALA A 163 4.51 -0.13 -9.33
N TYR A 164 5.64 0.55 -9.25
CA TYR A 164 6.83 0.20 -10.04
C TYR A 164 7.34 -1.20 -9.71
N GLY A 165 7.41 -1.58 -8.43
CA GLY A 165 7.77 -2.93 -8.01
C GLY A 165 6.82 -4.00 -8.56
N PHE A 166 5.51 -3.73 -8.51
CA PHE A 166 4.47 -4.64 -9.03
C PHE A 166 4.55 -4.79 -10.55
N LEU A 167 4.76 -3.69 -11.30
CA LEU A 167 4.89 -3.73 -12.75
C LEU A 167 6.15 -4.50 -13.19
N LEU A 168 7.28 -4.30 -12.52
CA LEU A 168 8.49 -5.09 -12.78
C LEU A 168 8.28 -6.58 -12.49
N PHE A 169 7.59 -6.90 -11.39
CA PHE A 169 7.21 -8.26 -11.06
C PHE A 169 6.33 -8.89 -12.14
N LEU A 170 5.29 -8.17 -12.58
CA LEU A 170 4.39 -8.62 -13.64
C LEU A 170 5.15 -8.88 -14.95
N GLY A 171 6.02 -7.95 -15.37
CA GLY A 171 6.84 -8.12 -16.57
C GLY A 171 7.70 -9.39 -16.50
N LYS A 172 8.48 -9.56 -15.43
CA LYS A 172 9.30 -10.77 -15.24
C LYS A 172 8.49 -12.06 -15.17
N ARG A 173 7.28 -12.00 -14.60
CA ARG A 173 6.40 -13.16 -14.50
C ARG A 173 5.87 -13.58 -15.87
N LEU A 174 5.51 -12.63 -16.72
CA LEU A 174 5.05 -12.88 -18.08
C LEU A 174 6.18 -13.48 -18.95
N ASP A 175 7.40 -12.96 -18.85
CA ASP A 175 8.56 -13.48 -19.59
C ASP A 175 8.86 -14.95 -19.22
N LYS A 176 8.86 -15.28 -17.92
CA LYS A 176 9.05 -16.67 -17.46
C LYS A 176 7.96 -17.61 -17.99
N ASN A 177 6.71 -17.18 -18.01
CA ASN A 177 5.61 -18.01 -18.50
C ASN A 177 5.74 -18.26 -20.02
N GLN A 178 6.17 -17.27 -20.80
CA GLN A 178 6.44 -17.47 -22.23
C GLN A 178 7.56 -18.48 -22.47
N GLN A 179 8.67 -18.38 -21.72
CA GLN A 179 9.78 -19.32 -21.83
C GLN A 179 9.38 -20.77 -21.53
N MET A 180 8.56 -20.98 -20.49
CA MET A 180 8.05 -22.32 -20.16
C MET A 180 7.18 -22.90 -21.28
N ILE A 181 6.27 -22.10 -21.84
CA ILE A 181 5.41 -22.53 -22.97
C ILE A 181 6.26 -22.88 -24.20
N SER A 182 7.27 -22.05 -24.53
CA SER A 182 8.15 -22.35 -25.67
C SER A 182 8.96 -23.63 -25.49
N GLN A 183 9.41 -23.93 -24.27
CA GLN A 183 10.12 -25.18 -23.96
C GLN A 183 9.19 -26.40 -24.04
N GLU A 184 7.96 -26.29 -23.55
CA GLU A 184 6.96 -27.36 -23.63
C GLU A 184 6.60 -27.68 -25.08
N VAL A 185 6.37 -26.65 -25.91
CA VAL A 185 6.11 -26.84 -27.34
C VAL A 185 7.31 -27.50 -28.04
N ALA A 186 8.54 -27.06 -27.76
CA ALA A 186 9.74 -27.65 -28.37
C ALA A 186 9.94 -29.13 -28.00
N ASN A 187 9.59 -29.53 -26.77
CA ASN A 187 9.71 -30.92 -26.31
C ASN A 187 8.59 -31.85 -26.83
N THR A 188 7.52 -31.29 -27.39
CA THR A 188 6.37 -32.07 -27.92
C THR A 188 6.42 -32.26 -29.44
N GLN A 189 7.41 -31.67 -30.14
CA GLN A 189 7.64 -31.91 -31.56
C GLN A 189 8.57 -33.13 -31.74
N PRO A 190 8.08 -34.22 -32.37
CA PRO A 190 8.83 -35.47 -32.56
C PRO A 190 9.96 -35.37 -33.59
#